data_AF-A0A954PAH1-F1
#
_entry.id   AF-A0A954PAH1-F1
#
_cell.length_a   1.000
_cell.length_b   1.000
_cell.length_c   1.000
_cell.angle_alpha   90.00
_cell.angle_beta   90.00
_cell.angle_gamma   90.00
#
_symmetry.space_group_name_H-M   'P 1'
#
loop_
_entity.id
_entity.type
_entity.pdbx_description
1 polymer ?
#
loop_
_entity_poly.entity_id
_entity_poly.type
_entity_poly.pdbx_seq_one_letter_code
_entity_poly.pdbx_strand_id
1 'polypeptide(L)'
;MTGQCRWLVLVATIGALLGTLRSQEILAVLSISVLAWCFSCWCLFRIRAGIVCRQLVLQRQVNSRPANQCTLWANRSASISVSLSVPKGTIPPFTLVREWLPELLEVLHGTTSIAIDTATSGVQLEYTCKVLAAGQVEFPGVQVQFLDTYGLFVVEHFVMQQSQVRSLPAFESVRDPRSSIKRINSLPQHGIHRLQRAGLGSELLELREYQPGDPPKSIAWKVSARRDRLMTRQYESEVPVRVNIIVDCSPETKLGPLGGRPIDQFNWIAASVARAALSTGDLVGLVLCDHHQIQRKRPSGGERAFYQILDALATATRPTTNVPRYSDSILRATFAMCSRRLPDLMDSKYNRVPFTVFPILPHRRRLWRSRVQLANAIAQVYGIGPNRAAEMYYDDASLCTGMQRLLSDNGWSIVLSNESRYDELNIDATTTTLNLSKAITESVAHARDNEVYVIFMNLNKGPEALEKIKAAARVAIARHHRVVFISNAVGEMRAKSRTAQTKTKGRRRTALASQEAAILERAKTIAGENHLKSIRREITQLGVKVAFAADHRAVALVLAEAELAGSGRSVTCQRTR
;
A
#
# COMPACT_ATOMS: atom_id res chain seq x y z
N MET A 1 -25.81 -21.65 -19.58
CA MET A 1 -26.20 -23.07 -19.52
C MET A 1 -25.19 -23.79 -18.66
N THR A 2 -25.66 -24.58 -17.70
CA THR A 2 -24.79 -25.42 -16.85
C THR A 2 -24.31 -26.66 -17.62
N GLY A 3 -23.42 -27.44 -17.01
CA GLY A 3 -22.95 -28.71 -17.60
C GLY A 3 -24.09 -29.71 -17.85
N GLN A 4 -25.09 -29.76 -16.95
CA GLN A 4 -26.24 -30.64 -17.07
C GLN A 4 -27.11 -30.30 -18.29
N CYS A 5 -27.39 -29.01 -18.50
CA CYS A 5 -28.14 -28.57 -19.68
C CYS A 5 -27.39 -28.85 -20.98
N ARG A 6 -26.06 -28.69 -21.01
CA ARG A 6 -25.24 -29.03 -22.19
C ARG A 6 -25.33 -30.51 -22.54
N TRP A 7 -25.31 -31.40 -21.54
CA TRP A 7 -25.50 -32.84 -21.76
C TRP A 7 -26.90 -33.17 -22.25
N LEU A 8 -27.94 -32.58 -21.65
CA LEU A 8 -29.33 -32.78 -22.07
C LEU A 8 -29.55 -32.34 -23.51
N VAL A 9 -29.05 -31.15 -23.88
CA VAL A 9 -29.11 -30.65 -25.26
C VAL A 9 -28.31 -31.55 -26.19
N LEU A 10 -27.11 -32.00 -25.81
CA LEU A 10 -26.28 -32.88 -26.65
C LEU A 10 -26.94 -34.24 -26.89
N VAL A 11 -27.51 -34.87 -25.86
CA VAL A 11 -28.22 -36.14 -26.00
C VAL A 11 -29.45 -35.97 -26.88
N ALA A 12 -30.21 -34.89 -26.69
CA ALA A 12 -31.39 -34.60 -27.50
C ALA A 12 -31.03 -34.24 -28.96
N THR A 13 -29.93 -33.52 -29.22
CA THR A 13 -29.49 -33.26 -30.60
C THR A 13 -29.02 -34.52 -31.31
N ILE A 14 -28.29 -35.41 -30.61
CA ILE A 14 -27.89 -36.71 -31.15
C ILE A 14 -29.12 -37.60 -31.39
N GLY A 15 -30.08 -37.64 -30.46
CA GLY A 15 -31.33 -38.38 -30.60
C GLY A 15 -32.17 -37.89 -31.78
N ALA A 16 -32.28 -36.57 -31.96
CA ALA A 16 -32.98 -35.98 -33.11
C ALA A 16 -32.30 -36.36 -34.43
N LEU A 17 -30.97 -36.29 -34.49
CA LEU A 17 -30.19 -36.59 -35.69
C LEU A 17 -30.19 -38.09 -36.04
N LEU A 18 -30.10 -38.98 -35.06
CA LEU A 18 -30.24 -40.43 -35.26
C LEU A 18 -31.68 -40.81 -35.64
N GLY A 19 -32.68 -40.16 -35.04
CA GLY A 19 -34.09 -40.37 -35.36
C GLY A 19 -34.40 -40.01 -36.81
N THR A 20 -33.89 -38.89 -37.31
CA THR A 20 -34.07 -38.49 -38.72
C THR A 20 -33.28 -39.38 -39.68
N LEU A 21 -32.04 -39.74 -39.35
CA LEU A 21 -31.21 -40.61 -40.19
C LEU A 21 -31.73 -42.05 -40.30
N ARG A 22 -32.37 -42.58 -39.26
CA ARG A 22 -32.92 -43.94 -39.23
C ARG A 22 -34.43 -44.01 -39.49
N SER A 23 -35.05 -42.90 -39.91
CA SER A 23 -36.50 -42.80 -40.14
C SER A 23 -37.33 -43.24 -38.92
N GLN A 24 -36.80 -43.05 -37.71
CA GLN A 24 -37.50 -43.31 -36.46
C GLN A 24 -38.21 -42.05 -35.99
N GLU A 25 -39.44 -41.86 -36.45
CA GLU A 25 -40.24 -40.64 -36.20
C GLU A 25 -40.43 -40.36 -34.70
N ILE A 26 -40.70 -41.40 -33.91
CA ILE A 26 -40.93 -41.27 -32.46
C ILE A 26 -39.70 -40.67 -31.76
N LEU A 27 -38.50 -41.19 -32.05
CA LEU A 27 -37.26 -40.72 -31.43
C LEU A 27 -36.94 -39.27 -31.83
N ALA A 28 -37.18 -38.92 -33.09
CA ALA A 28 -36.97 -37.58 -33.60
C ALA A 28 -37.92 -36.57 -32.96
N VAL A 29 -39.22 -36.87 -32.90
CA VAL A 29 -40.23 -35.99 -32.30
C VAL A 29 -39.95 -35.79 -30.82
N LEU A 30 -39.68 -36.86 -30.06
CA LEU A 30 -39.41 -36.78 -28.62
C LEU A 30 -38.17 -35.92 -28.33
N SER A 31 -37.11 -36.10 -29.12
CA SER A 31 -35.88 -35.32 -29.00
C SER A 31 -36.08 -33.83 -29.34
N ILE A 32 -36.84 -33.52 -30.39
CA ILE A 32 -37.19 -32.15 -30.77
C ILE A 32 -38.07 -31.49 -29.69
N SER A 33 -39.02 -32.22 -29.12
CA SER A 33 -39.85 -31.72 -28.01
C SER A 33 -39.01 -31.37 -26.78
N VAL A 34 -38.00 -32.17 -26.42
CA VAL A 34 -37.07 -31.87 -25.32
C VAL A 34 -36.24 -30.62 -25.60
N LEU A 35 -35.76 -30.44 -26.84
CA LEU A 35 -35.04 -29.23 -27.25
C LEU A 35 -35.94 -27.99 -27.19
N ALA A 36 -37.16 -28.08 -27.71
CA ALA A 36 -38.14 -26.99 -27.69
C ALA A 36 -38.53 -26.61 -26.25
N TRP A 37 -38.75 -27.60 -25.38
CA TRP A 37 -39.00 -27.40 -23.95
C TRP A 37 -37.82 -26.69 -23.27
N CYS A 38 -36.60 -27.18 -23.48
CA CYS A 38 -35.39 -26.59 -22.90
C CYS A 38 -35.19 -25.13 -23.36
N PHE A 39 -35.44 -24.84 -24.65
CA PHE A 39 -35.39 -23.49 -25.20
C PHE A 39 -36.46 -22.56 -24.59
N SER A 40 -37.69 -23.04 -24.44
CA SER A 40 -38.77 -22.28 -23.81
C SER A 40 -38.45 -21.95 -22.34
N CYS A 41 -37.98 -22.93 -21.57
CA CYS A 41 -37.53 -22.73 -20.18
C CYS A 41 -36.39 -21.70 -20.10
N TRP A 42 -35.42 -21.77 -21.03
CA TRP A 42 -34.33 -20.81 -21.11
C TRP A 42 -34.82 -19.39 -21.39
N CYS A 43 -35.74 -19.21 -22.36
CA CYS A 43 -36.32 -17.92 -22.69
C CYS A 43 -37.06 -17.31 -21.50
N LEU A 44 -37.93 -18.07 -20.83
CA LEU A 44 -38.66 -17.63 -19.64
C LEU A 44 -37.70 -17.23 -18.51
N PHE A 45 -36.68 -18.06 -18.24
CA PHE A 45 -35.66 -17.77 -17.24
C PHE A 45 -34.89 -16.49 -17.54
N ARG A 46 -34.49 -16.28 -18.80
CA ARG A 46 -33.78 -15.07 -19.24
C ARG A 46 -34.62 -13.81 -19.09
N ILE A 47 -35.89 -13.86 -19.48
CA ILE A 47 -36.81 -12.72 -19.36
C ILE A 47 -37.00 -12.37 -17.88
N ARG A 48 -37.30 -13.37 -17.04
CA ARG A 48 -37.48 -13.18 -15.59
C ARG A 48 -36.22 -12.62 -14.92
N ALA A 49 -35.05 -13.21 -15.19
CA ALA A 49 -33.78 -12.74 -14.66
C ALA A 49 -33.48 -11.31 -15.11
N GLY A 50 -33.75 -10.97 -16.38
CA GLY A 50 -33.55 -9.62 -16.92
C GLY A 50 -34.42 -8.56 -16.23
N ILE A 51 -35.68 -8.88 -15.92
CA ILE A 51 -36.59 -7.97 -15.18
C ILE A 51 -36.06 -7.72 -13.77
N VAL A 52 -35.70 -8.78 -13.04
CA VAL A 52 -35.18 -8.67 -11.66
C VAL A 52 -33.87 -7.88 -11.64
N CYS A 53 -32.92 -8.19 -12.53
CA CYS A 53 -31.62 -7.50 -12.60
C CYS A 53 -31.75 -5.98 -12.71
N ARG A 54 -32.73 -5.50 -13.50
CA ARG A 54 -32.97 -4.05 -13.70
C ARG A 54 -33.53 -3.34 -12.46
N GLN A 55 -34.10 -4.09 -11.52
CA GLN A 55 -34.73 -3.56 -10.32
C GLN A 55 -33.86 -3.70 -9.07
N LEU A 56 -32.67 -4.30 -9.18
CA LEU A 56 -31.77 -4.45 -8.05
C LEU A 56 -31.23 -3.10 -7.60
N VAL A 57 -31.43 -2.79 -6.32
CA VAL A 57 -30.88 -1.62 -5.65
C VAL A 57 -29.87 -2.10 -4.63
N LEU A 58 -28.63 -1.65 -4.81
CA LEU A 58 -27.52 -1.92 -3.91
C LEU A 58 -27.30 -0.71 -2.99
N GLN A 59 -27.10 -0.96 -1.70
CA GLN A 59 -26.67 0.04 -0.74
C GLN A 59 -25.52 -0.53 0.10
N ARG A 60 -24.56 0.33 0.43
CA ARG A 60 -23.36 -0.06 1.18
C ARG A 60 -23.13 0.91 2.32
N GLN A 61 -22.92 0.35 3.50
CA GLN A 61 -22.52 1.09 4.69
C GLN A 61 -21.19 0.59 5.21
N VAL A 62 -20.38 1.52 5.70
CA VAL A 62 -19.09 1.26 6.34
C VAL A 62 -19.18 1.86 7.73
N ASN A 63 -18.93 1.06 8.77
CA ASN A 63 -19.08 1.46 10.17
C ASN A 63 -20.44 2.16 10.45
N SER A 64 -21.53 1.56 9.95
CA SER A 64 -22.92 2.04 10.10
C SER A 64 -23.21 3.42 9.48
N ARG A 65 -22.39 3.88 8.54
CA ARG A 65 -22.58 5.13 7.79
C ARG A 65 -22.48 4.85 6.29
N PRO A 66 -23.11 5.66 5.42
CA PRO A 66 -23.00 5.46 3.98
C PRO A 66 -21.54 5.52 3.53
N ALA A 67 -21.12 4.59 2.66
CA ALA A 67 -19.73 4.41 2.28
C ALA A 67 -19.02 5.72 1.86
N ASN A 68 -19.70 6.57 1.08
CA ASN A 68 -19.13 7.82 0.54
C ASN A 68 -18.85 8.89 1.60
N GLN A 69 -19.35 8.75 2.82
CA GLN A 69 -19.12 9.70 3.93
C GLN A 69 -18.14 9.18 4.98
N CYS A 70 -17.54 8.01 4.72
CA CYS A 70 -16.68 7.34 5.69
C CYS A 70 -15.20 7.54 5.39
N THR A 71 -14.42 7.54 6.46
CA THR A 71 -12.96 7.41 6.39
C THR A 71 -12.53 6.14 7.09
N LEU A 72 -11.68 5.39 6.42
CA LEU A 72 -11.01 4.21 6.90
C LEU A 72 -9.59 4.58 7.35
N TRP A 73 -8.97 3.69 8.11
CA TRP A 73 -7.60 3.83 8.57
C TRP A 73 -6.85 2.55 8.27
N ALA A 74 -5.67 2.67 7.67
CA ALA A 74 -4.78 1.53 7.47
C ALA A 74 -4.50 0.82 8.80
N ASN A 75 -4.28 -0.49 8.74
CA ASN A 75 -4.04 -1.39 9.87
C ASN A 75 -5.14 -1.37 10.96
N ARG A 76 -6.34 -0.86 10.67
CA ARG A 76 -7.52 -0.95 11.55
C ARG A 76 -8.61 -1.81 10.92
N SER A 77 -9.46 -2.37 11.77
CA SER A 77 -10.66 -3.10 11.35
C SER A 77 -11.80 -2.14 11.02
N ALA A 78 -12.62 -2.53 10.04
CA ALA A 78 -13.86 -1.86 9.67
C ALA A 78 -14.96 -2.90 9.45
N SER A 79 -16.18 -2.57 9.86
CA SER A 79 -17.37 -3.38 9.60
C SER A 79 -18.06 -2.86 8.34
N ILE A 80 -18.32 -3.73 7.38
CA ILE A 80 -19.00 -3.39 6.13
C ILE A 80 -20.30 -4.18 6.07
N SER A 81 -21.40 -3.46 5.83
CA SER A 81 -22.70 -4.05 5.55
C SER A 81 -23.15 -3.67 4.14
N VAL A 82 -23.60 -4.66 3.40
CA VAL A 82 -24.08 -4.52 2.03
C VAL A 82 -25.49 -5.06 1.96
N SER A 83 -26.44 -4.20 1.59
CA SER A 83 -27.83 -4.56 1.40
C SER A 83 -28.18 -4.52 -0.09
N LEU A 84 -28.68 -5.64 -0.59
CA LEU A 84 -29.22 -5.79 -1.94
C LEU A 84 -30.73 -5.98 -1.82
N SER A 85 -31.51 -5.13 -2.47
CA SER A 85 -32.98 -5.16 -2.38
C SER A 85 -33.63 -5.01 -3.74
N VAL A 86 -34.87 -5.50 -3.86
CA VAL A 86 -35.73 -5.28 -5.03
C VAL A 86 -36.95 -4.48 -4.56
N PRO A 87 -37.11 -3.20 -4.96
CA PRO A 87 -38.17 -2.33 -4.47
C PRO A 87 -39.59 -2.84 -4.79
N LYS A 88 -39.74 -3.54 -5.92
CA LYS A 88 -41.01 -4.07 -6.41
C LYS A 88 -40.82 -5.51 -6.91
N GLY A 89 -40.88 -6.48 -6.00
CA GLY A 89 -40.81 -7.89 -6.34
C GLY A 89 -39.97 -8.70 -5.36
N THR A 90 -39.49 -9.85 -5.81
CA THR A 90 -38.61 -10.73 -5.03
C THR A 90 -37.41 -11.16 -5.85
N ILE A 91 -36.28 -11.32 -5.16
CA ILE A 91 -35.13 -12.05 -5.65
C ILE A 91 -35.57 -13.52 -5.76
N PRO A 92 -35.39 -14.18 -6.92
CA PRO A 92 -35.79 -15.56 -7.10
C PRO A 92 -34.97 -16.52 -6.19
N PRO A 93 -35.50 -17.71 -5.88
CA PRO A 93 -34.74 -18.74 -5.16
C PRO A 93 -33.53 -19.21 -5.97
N PHE A 94 -32.59 -19.86 -5.29
CA PHE A 94 -31.29 -20.29 -5.83
C PHE A 94 -30.44 -19.14 -6.38
N THR A 95 -30.42 -18.02 -5.66
CA THR A 95 -29.59 -16.86 -6.02
C THR A 95 -28.34 -16.83 -5.15
N LEU A 96 -27.15 -16.77 -5.76
CA LEU A 96 -25.89 -16.54 -5.07
C LEU A 96 -25.51 -15.06 -5.20
N VAL A 97 -25.44 -14.36 -4.09
CA VAL A 97 -24.95 -12.98 -4.03
C VAL A 97 -23.54 -13.01 -3.47
N ARG A 98 -22.60 -12.38 -4.16
CA ARG A 98 -21.19 -12.30 -3.77
C ARG A 98 -20.68 -10.88 -3.92
N GLU A 99 -20.07 -10.38 -2.87
CA GLU A 99 -19.41 -9.09 -2.93
C GLU A 99 -18.07 -9.15 -3.64
N TRP A 100 -17.80 -8.10 -4.43
CA TRP A 100 -16.48 -7.90 -4.99
C TRP A 100 -15.59 -7.18 -3.97
N LEU A 101 -14.63 -7.92 -3.41
CA LEU A 101 -13.73 -7.41 -2.37
C LEU A 101 -12.58 -6.59 -2.98
N PRO A 102 -12.39 -5.33 -2.56
CA PRO A 102 -11.23 -4.52 -2.92
C PRO A 102 -9.91 -5.12 -2.44
N GLU A 103 -8.82 -4.90 -3.16
CA GLU A 103 -7.50 -5.46 -2.81
C GLU A 103 -6.95 -4.97 -1.48
N LEU A 104 -7.31 -3.74 -1.08
CA LEU A 104 -6.88 -3.10 0.16
C LEU A 104 -7.52 -3.71 1.41
N LEU A 105 -8.47 -4.63 1.28
CA LEU A 105 -9.20 -5.22 2.38
C LEU A 105 -8.87 -6.71 2.54
N GLU A 106 -8.56 -7.10 3.77
CA GLU A 106 -8.45 -8.50 4.18
C GLU A 106 -9.65 -8.84 5.07
N VAL A 107 -10.45 -9.83 4.68
CA VAL A 107 -11.65 -10.22 5.45
C VAL A 107 -11.21 -11.02 6.68
N LEU A 108 -11.61 -10.56 7.86
CA LEU A 108 -11.33 -11.24 9.12
C LEU A 108 -12.45 -12.22 9.47
N HIS A 109 -13.70 -11.73 9.50
CA HIS A 109 -14.87 -12.49 9.91
C HIS A 109 -16.12 -12.05 9.12
N GLY A 110 -17.13 -12.92 9.05
CA GLY A 110 -18.43 -12.62 8.44
C GLY A 110 -18.63 -13.23 7.05
N THR A 111 -19.72 -12.84 6.39
CA THR A 111 -20.20 -13.43 5.14
C THR A 111 -20.04 -12.46 3.97
N THR A 112 -19.16 -12.78 3.04
CA THR A 112 -18.96 -12.02 1.79
C THR A 112 -19.74 -12.59 0.61
N SER A 113 -20.36 -13.75 0.82
CA SER A 113 -21.29 -14.36 -0.12
C SER A 113 -22.39 -15.09 0.64
N ILE A 114 -23.60 -15.06 0.08
CA ILE A 114 -24.77 -15.74 0.63
C ILE A 114 -25.54 -16.39 -0.51
N ALA A 115 -25.95 -17.63 -0.28
CA ALA A 115 -26.87 -18.35 -1.15
C ALA A 115 -28.29 -18.20 -0.60
N ILE A 116 -29.24 -17.95 -1.49
CA ILE A 116 -30.62 -17.67 -1.16
C ILE A 116 -31.46 -18.81 -1.75
N ASP A 117 -32.06 -19.62 -0.90
CA ASP A 117 -32.84 -20.78 -1.33
C ASP A 117 -34.34 -20.49 -1.47
N THR A 118 -34.81 -19.41 -0.82
CA THR A 118 -36.21 -18.97 -0.85
C THR A 118 -36.34 -17.58 -1.43
N ALA A 119 -37.44 -17.28 -2.12
CA ALA A 119 -37.65 -15.94 -2.67
C ALA A 119 -37.72 -14.88 -1.55
N THR A 120 -36.93 -13.82 -1.65
CA THR A 120 -36.82 -12.76 -0.63
C THR A 120 -36.87 -11.37 -1.26
N SER A 121 -37.33 -10.36 -0.52
CA SER A 121 -37.37 -8.96 -0.98
C SER A 121 -36.00 -8.26 -0.91
N GLY A 122 -35.10 -8.76 -0.06
CA GLY A 122 -33.77 -8.23 0.10
C GLY A 122 -32.85 -9.15 0.90
N VAL A 123 -31.56 -8.88 0.81
CA VAL A 123 -30.47 -9.69 1.33
C VAL A 123 -29.40 -8.77 1.89
N GLN A 124 -28.86 -9.13 3.05
CA GLN A 124 -27.81 -8.37 3.71
C GLN A 124 -26.57 -9.25 3.92
N LEU A 125 -25.43 -8.72 3.54
CA LEU A 125 -24.10 -9.29 3.75
C LEU A 125 -23.40 -8.43 4.78
N GLU A 126 -22.85 -9.05 5.82
CA GLU A 126 -22.05 -8.35 6.83
C GLU A 126 -20.71 -9.04 7.01
N TYR A 127 -19.65 -8.25 6.94
CA TYR A 127 -18.30 -8.74 7.17
C TYR A 127 -17.42 -7.67 7.82
N THR A 128 -16.47 -8.13 8.62
CA THR A 128 -15.43 -7.31 9.21
C THR A 128 -14.15 -7.54 8.44
N CYS A 129 -13.53 -6.46 7.99
CA CYS A 129 -12.27 -6.50 7.26
C CYS A 129 -11.20 -5.65 7.95
N LYS A 130 -9.94 -6.03 7.77
CA LYS A 130 -8.77 -5.21 8.07
C LYS A 130 -8.37 -4.43 6.82
N VAL A 131 -8.14 -3.14 6.99
CA VAL A 131 -7.62 -2.29 5.92
C VAL A 131 -6.10 -2.42 5.89
N LEU A 132 -5.54 -2.92 4.79
CA LEU A 132 -4.12 -3.27 4.71
C LEU A 132 -3.22 -2.03 4.59
N ALA A 133 -3.63 -1.03 3.81
CA ALA A 133 -2.81 0.13 3.49
C ALA A 133 -3.63 1.43 3.35
N ALA A 134 -2.92 2.56 3.32
CA ALA A 134 -3.49 3.87 2.99
C ALA A 134 -3.82 3.96 1.49
N GLY A 135 -4.76 4.82 1.13
CA GLY A 135 -5.15 5.02 -0.27
C GLY A 135 -6.65 5.19 -0.47
N GLN A 136 -7.14 4.80 -1.63
CA GLN A 136 -8.57 4.75 -1.94
C GLN A 136 -9.03 3.32 -2.06
N VAL A 137 -10.00 2.95 -1.22
CA VAL A 137 -10.69 1.67 -1.29
C VAL A 137 -11.86 1.85 -2.25
N GLU A 138 -11.77 1.21 -3.41
CA GLU A 138 -12.80 1.25 -4.43
C GLU A 138 -13.64 -0.02 -4.38
N PHE A 139 -14.93 0.14 -4.09
CA PHE A 139 -15.90 -0.94 -4.16
C PHE A 139 -16.59 -0.89 -5.52
N PRO A 140 -16.35 -1.85 -6.42
CA PRO A 140 -16.93 -1.78 -7.76
C PRO A 140 -18.41 -2.19 -7.77
N GLY A 141 -18.82 -3.12 -6.92
CA GLY A 141 -20.19 -3.63 -6.93
C GLY A 141 -20.34 -5.02 -6.32
N VAL A 142 -21.45 -5.66 -6.64
CA VAL A 142 -21.81 -7.02 -6.17
C VAL A 142 -22.13 -7.90 -7.39
N GLN A 143 -21.60 -9.11 -7.38
CA GLN A 143 -21.94 -10.13 -8.36
C GLN A 143 -23.15 -10.91 -7.87
N VAL A 144 -24.17 -11.04 -8.72
CA VAL A 144 -25.38 -11.81 -8.46
C VAL A 144 -25.45 -12.92 -9.50
N GLN A 145 -25.61 -14.15 -9.05
CA GLN A 145 -25.78 -15.32 -9.91
C GLN A 145 -27.15 -15.93 -9.64
N PHE A 146 -27.98 -15.99 -10.67
CA PHE A 146 -29.29 -16.64 -10.62
C PHE A 146 -29.15 -18.06 -11.17
N LEU A 147 -29.69 -19.03 -10.43
CA LEU A 147 -29.90 -20.38 -10.92
C LEU A 147 -31.39 -20.64 -11.15
N ASP A 148 -31.69 -21.45 -12.15
CA ASP A 148 -33.01 -22.05 -12.32
C ASP A 148 -33.26 -23.12 -11.25
N THR A 149 -34.53 -23.38 -10.91
CA THR A 149 -35.00 -24.43 -9.99
C THR A 149 -34.42 -25.80 -10.31
N TYR A 150 -34.23 -26.12 -11.59
CA TYR A 150 -33.67 -27.39 -12.03
C TYR A 150 -32.14 -27.38 -12.19
N GLY A 151 -31.47 -26.25 -11.91
CA GLY A 151 -30.02 -26.12 -12.07
C GLY A 151 -29.53 -26.16 -13.53
N LEU A 152 -30.43 -26.02 -14.52
CA LEU A 152 -30.09 -26.11 -15.94
C LEU A 152 -29.49 -24.81 -16.49
N PHE A 153 -29.91 -23.67 -15.93
CA PHE A 153 -29.53 -22.34 -16.40
C PHE A 153 -28.91 -21.51 -15.29
N VAL A 154 -27.90 -20.73 -15.67
CA VAL A 154 -27.21 -19.76 -14.80
C VAL A 154 -27.15 -18.44 -15.56
N VAL A 155 -27.47 -17.35 -14.87
CA VAL A 155 -27.25 -15.98 -15.31
C VAL A 155 -26.40 -15.28 -14.26
N GLU A 156 -25.26 -14.76 -14.69
CA GLU A 156 -24.45 -13.87 -13.85
C GLU A 156 -24.74 -12.43 -14.25
N HIS A 157 -24.90 -11.57 -13.24
CA HIS A 157 -25.12 -10.15 -13.40
C HIS A 157 -24.27 -9.39 -12.37
N PHE A 158 -23.63 -8.30 -12.80
CA PHE A 158 -22.85 -7.46 -11.90
C PHE A 158 -23.61 -6.16 -11.64
N VAL A 159 -24.01 -5.96 -10.39
CA VAL A 159 -24.65 -4.73 -9.94
C VAL A 159 -23.55 -3.73 -9.61
N MET A 160 -23.30 -2.82 -10.55
CA MET A 160 -22.31 -1.75 -10.41
C MET A 160 -22.77 -0.75 -9.35
N GLN A 161 -21.94 -0.50 -8.33
CA GLN A 161 -22.08 0.63 -7.43
C GLN A 161 -20.69 1.07 -6.99
N GLN A 162 -20.09 1.95 -7.78
CA GLN A 162 -18.79 2.53 -7.49
C GLN A 162 -18.88 3.41 -6.24
N SER A 163 -18.41 2.88 -5.12
CA SER A 163 -18.26 3.63 -3.88
C SER A 163 -16.76 3.75 -3.60
N GLN A 164 -16.28 4.96 -3.38
CA GLN A 164 -14.89 5.21 -3.05
C GLN A 164 -14.79 5.66 -1.59
N VAL A 165 -13.99 4.94 -0.81
CA VAL A 165 -13.78 5.23 0.61
C VAL A 165 -12.31 5.54 0.82
N ARG A 166 -12.01 6.66 1.48
CA ARG A 166 -10.64 7.08 1.73
C ARG A 166 -10.06 6.31 2.92
N SER A 167 -8.91 5.68 2.74
CA SER A 167 -8.11 5.07 3.80
C SER A 167 -6.93 5.97 4.15
N LEU A 168 -6.91 6.50 5.37
CA LEU A 168 -5.81 7.32 5.89
C LEU A 168 -4.69 6.43 6.44
N PRO A 169 -3.42 6.88 6.40
CA PRO A 169 -2.33 6.09 6.95
C PRO A 169 -2.47 5.95 8.46
N ALA A 170 -2.10 4.77 8.95
CA ALA A 170 -1.92 4.53 10.36
C ALA A 170 -0.78 5.41 10.88
N PHE A 171 -0.82 5.75 12.16
CA PHE A 171 0.27 6.42 12.85
C PHE A 171 0.37 5.90 14.27
N GLU A 172 1.58 5.94 14.83
CA GLU A 172 1.85 5.67 16.23
C GLU A 172 1.66 6.96 17.03
N SER A 173 0.78 6.93 18.04
CA SER A 173 0.69 8.02 19.00
C SER A 173 1.87 7.88 19.96
N VAL A 174 3.00 8.51 19.64
CA VAL A 174 4.10 8.64 20.60
C VAL A 174 3.56 9.46 21.77
N ARG A 175 3.49 8.86 22.97
CA ARG A 175 3.12 9.61 24.18
C ARG A 175 4.17 10.68 24.37
N ASP A 176 3.72 11.92 24.38
CA ASP A 176 4.55 13.08 24.63
C ASP A 176 5.17 12.96 26.04
N PRO A 177 6.50 12.81 26.17
CA PRO A 177 7.14 12.84 27.48
C PRO A 177 6.91 14.17 28.21
N ARG A 178 6.51 15.22 27.48
CA ARG A 178 6.28 16.57 27.99
C ARG A 178 4.87 16.77 28.55
N SER A 179 3.89 15.92 28.21
CA SER A 179 2.48 16.15 28.58
C SER A 179 2.12 15.77 30.03
N SER A 180 3.04 15.20 30.81
CA SER A 180 2.79 14.89 32.23
C SER A 180 3.37 15.91 33.20
N ILE A 181 4.12 16.92 32.71
CA ILE A 181 4.61 18.00 33.56
C ILE A 181 3.75 19.23 33.25
N LYS A 182 2.72 19.45 34.08
CA LYS A 182 2.19 20.81 34.30
C LYS A 182 3.42 21.72 34.38
N ARG A 183 3.57 22.68 33.44
CA ARG A 183 4.65 23.68 33.35
C ARG A 183 4.71 24.55 34.61
N ILE A 184 5.04 23.94 35.74
CA ILE A 184 5.25 24.56 37.04
C ILE A 184 6.62 24.05 37.46
N ASN A 185 7.64 24.81 37.12
CA ASN A 185 8.97 24.76 37.74
C ASN A 185 9.85 23.52 37.49
N SER A 186 9.98 23.03 36.25
CA SER A 186 11.15 22.17 35.93
C SER A 186 12.33 23.05 35.53
N LEU A 187 13.28 23.22 36.46
CA LEU A 187 14.59 23.81 36.16
C LEU A 187 15.27 23.00 35.04
N PRO A 188 15.88 23.63 34.02
CA PRO A 188 16.62 22.90 33.01
C PRO A 188 17.79 22.14 33.65
N GLN A 189 18.04 20.91 33.17
CA GLN A 189 19.23 20.15 33.56
C GLN A 189 20.48 20.97 33.23
N HIS A 190 21.41 21.06 34.19
CA HIS A 190 22.62 21.87 34.07
C HIS A 190 23.45 21.39 32.86
N GLY A 191 23.86 22.32 31.99
CA GLY A 191 24.61 22.05 30.76
C GLY A 191 23.80 22.01 29.46
N ILE A 192 22.53 22.44 29.47
CA ILE A 192 21.73 22.66 28.25
C ILE A 192 21.82 24.15 27.87
N HIS A 193 22.79 24.52 27.04
CA HIS A 193 22.75 25.81 26.33
C HIS A 193 21.85 25.64 25.11
N ARG A 194 20.57 25.99 25.25
CA ARG A 194 19.73 26.29 24.09
C ARG A 194 20.30 27.51 23.36
N LEU A 195 19.92 27.75 22.12
CA LEU A 195 20.16 29.05 21.48
C LEU A 195 19.43 30.11 22.31
N GLN A 196 20.16 30.71 23.25
CA GLN A 196 19.71 31.68 24.25
C GLN A 196 19.32 32.98 23.55
N ARG A 197 18.16 32.97 22.90
CA ARG A 197 17.60 34.13 22.24
C ARG A 197 16.48 34.66 23.09
N ALA A 198 16.57 35.95 23.40
CA ALA A 198 15.53 36.65 24.12
C ALA A 198 14.23 36.69 23.32
N GLY A 199 13.11 36.41 23.97
CA GLY A 199 11.78 36.45 23.37
C GLY A 199 10.65 36.41 24.38
N LEU A 200 9.46 36.06 23.90
CA LEU A 200 8.20 36.03 24.64
C LEU A 200 7.84 34.62 25.15
N GLY A 201 8.79 33.69 25.25
CA GLY A 201 8.48 32.34 25.72
C GLY A 201 8.19 32.28 27.22
N SER A 202 8.00 31.06 27.73
CA SER A 202 7.57 30.85 29.12
C SER A 202 8.72 30.63 30.10
N GLU A 203 9.92 30.29 29.61
CA GLU A 203 11.08 29.97 30.44
C GLU A 203 11.96 31.21 30.68
N LEU A 204 12.38 31.44 31.93
CA LEU A 204 13.28 32.55 32.29
C LEU A 204 14.67 32.28 31.70
N LEU A 205 15.12 33.14 30.80
CA LEU A 205 16.44 33.07 30.18
C LEU A 205 17.50 33.66 31.13
N GLU A 206 17.32 34.93 31.49
CA GLU A 206 18.25 35.68 32.32
C GLU A 206 17.54 36.84 33.04
N LEU A 207 18.13 37.28 34.15
CA LEU A 207 17.79 38.52 34.84
C LEU A 207 18.82 39.59 34.45
N ARG A 208 18.43 40.54 33.61
CA ARG A 208 19.29 41.67 33.22
C ARG A 208 18.86 42.97 33.87
N GLU A 209 19.74 43.96 33.90
CA GLU A 209 19.37 45.31 34.33
C GLU A 209 18.29 45.89 33.39
N TYR A 210 17.33 46.60 33.97
CA TYR A 210 16.22 47.23 33.27
C TYR A 210 16.74 48.30 32.32
N GLN A 211 16.29 48.27 31.07
CA GLN A 211 16.55 49.32 30.11
C GLN A 211 15.27 50.11 29.83
N PRO A 212 15.35 51.45 29.67
CA PRO A 212 14.21 52.25 29.25
C PRO A 212 13.61 51.70 27.95
N GLY A 213 12.34 51.28 27.99
CA GLY A 213 11.64 50.61 26.89
C GLY A 213 11.19 49.19 27.21
N ASP A 214 11.72 48.58 28.27
CA ASP A 214 11.23 47.29 28.77
C ASP A 214 9.82 47.41 29.37
N PRO A 215 8.91 46.45 29.12
CA PRO A 215 7.55 46.51 29.65
C PRO A 215 7.56 46.39 31.18
N PRO A 216 6.82 47.22 31.94
CA PRO A 216 6.82 47.17 33.41
C PRO A 216 6.44 45.80 34.02
N LYS A 217 5.67 45.00 33.26
CA LYS A 217 5.25 43.65 33.65
C LYS A 217 6.41 42.64 33.70
N SER A 218 7.52 42.88 33.00
CA SER A 218 8.69 41.99 33.03
C SER A 218 9.62 42.26 34.21
N ILE A 219 9.40 43.32 35.00
CA ILE A 219 10.25 43.69 36.14
C ILE A 219 10.19 42.62 37.24
N ALA A 220 11.37 42.17 37.66
CA ALA A 220 11.56 41.21 38.74
C ALA A 220 11.57 41.87 40.12
N TRP A 221 10.44 42.45 40.53
CA TRP A 221 10.32 43.26 41.77
C TRP A 221 11.05 42.69 43.00
N LYS A 222 10.92 41.38 43.26
CA LYS A 222 11.56 40.72 44.40
C LYS A 222 13.09 40.66 44.31
N VAL A 223 13.64 40.51 43.10
CA VAL A 223 15.09 40.51 42.87
C VAL A 223 15.61 41.94 42.85
N SER A 224 14.87 42.85 42.23
CA SER A 224 15.20 44.28 42.19
C SER A 224 15.34 44.87 43.59
N ALA A 225 14.41 44.55 44.49
CA ALA A 225 14.44 44.99 45.88
C ALA A 225 15.64 44.45 46.68
N ARG A 226 16.22 43.31 46.29
CA ARG A 226 17.39 42.73 46.97
C ARG A 226 18.72 43.27 46.44
N ARG A 227 18.76 43.70 45.17
CA ARG A 227 19.97 44.20 44.51
C ARG A 227 20.02 45.74 44.43
N ASP A 228 18.98 46.41 44.94
CA ASP A 228 18.80 47.86 44.90
C ASP A 228 18.95 48.47 43.48
N ARG A 229 18.62 47.67 42.47
CA ARG A 229 18.66 48.01 41.04
C ARG A 229 17.49 47.35 40.33
N LEU A 230 16.85 48.05 39.40
CA LEU A 230 15.75 47.49 38.62
C LEU A 230 16.25 46.37 37.70
N MET A 231 15.74 45.16 37.92
CA MET A 231 16.02 43.98 37.10
C MET A 231 14.80 43.58 36.28
N THR A 232 15.02 43.23 35.02
CA THR A 232 14.01 42.74 34.07
C THR A 232 14.18 41.24 33.85
N ARG A 233 13.07 40.49 33.88
CA ARG A 233 13.03 39.09 33.43
C ARG A 233 13.07 39.06 31.91
N GLN A 234 14.11 38.45 31.35
CA GLN A 234 14.17 38.11 29.94
C GLN A 234 13.75 36.65 29.79
N TYR A 235 12.77 36.38 28.94
CA TYR A 235 12.33 35.02 28.68
C TYR A 235 12.99 34.47 27.42
N GLU A 236 13.15 33.17 27.34
CA GLU A 236 13.68 32.48 26.18
C GLU A 236 12.65 32.49 25.04
N SER A 237 13.07 32.67 23.79
CA SER A 237 12.15 32.53 22.66
C SER A 237 11.88 31.05 22.36
N GLU A 238 10.63 30.60 22.53
CA GLU A 238 10.16 29.30 22.02
C GLU A 238 9.95 29.44 20.49
N VAL A 239 10.98 29.14 19.70
CA VAL A 239 10.86 29.09 18.23
C VAL A 239 10.43 27.69 17.82
N PRO A 240 9.29 27.51 17.14
CA PRO A 240 8.85 26.18 16.71
C PRO A 240 9.84 25.62 15.69
N VAL A 241 10.22 24.36 15.86
CA VAL A 241 11.06 23.65 14.91
C VAL A 241 10.23 23.36 13.65
N ARG A 242 10.85 23.45 12.48
CA ARG A 242 10.23 23.08 11.21
C ARG A 242 10.75 21.73 10.78
N VAL A 243 9.84 20.77 10.68
CA VAL A 243 10.12 19.41 10.20
C VAL A 243 9.60 19.28 8.78
N ASN A 244 10.48 19.19 7.80
CA ASN A 244 10.15 18.97 6.40
C ASN A 244 10.25 17.48 6.08
N ILE A 245 9.12 16.85 5.83
CA ILE A 245 9.03 15.46 5.39
C ILE A 245 9.07 15.41 3.87
N ILE A 246 10.05 14.72 3.30
CA ILE A 246 10.19 14.53 1.85
C ILE A 246 10.04 13.03 1.56
N VAL A 247 9.03 12.64 0.79
CA VAL A 247 8.71 11.23 0.51
C VAL A 247 8.89 10.91 -0.97
N ASP A 248 9.66 9.85 -1.22
CA ASP A 248 9.77 9.19 -2.52
C ASP A 248 8.51 8.34 -2.80
N CYS A 249 7.66 8.84 -3.69
CA CYS A 249 6.41 8.24 -4.13
C CYS A 249 6.54 7.60 -5.52
N SER A 250 7.75 7.22 -5.92
CA SER A 250 7.99 6.55 -7.21
C SER A 250 7.30 5.19 -7.33
N PRO A 251 7.08 4.69 -8.55
CA PRO A 251 6.43 3.40 -8.77
C PRO A 251 7.10 2.26 -8.00
N GLU A 252 8.42 2.28 -7.83
CA GLU A 252 9.17 1.23 -7.11
C GLU A 252 8.81 1.16 -5.63
N THR A 253 8.47 2.30 -4.99
CA THR A 253 8.07 2.30 -3.57
C THR A 253 6.66 1.76 -3.36
N LYS A 254 5.84 1.71 -4.43
CA LYS A 254 4.47 1.19 -4.44
C LYS A 254 4.40 -0.31 -4.78
N LEU A 255 5.54 -0.98 -4.99
CA LEU A 255 5.61 -2.41 -5.27
C LEU A 255 5.67 -3.24 -3.97
N GLY A 256 5.11 -4.44 -4.02
CA GLY A 256 5.12 -5.42 -2.92
C GLY A 256 3.73 -5.70 -2.34
N PRO A 257 3.65 -6.54 -1.28
CA PRO A 257 2.39 -6.87 -0.64
C PRO A 257 1.78 -5.64 0.05
N LEU A 258 0.49 -5.39 -0.17
CA LEU A 258 -0.25 -4.30 0.47
C LEU A 258 -0.11 -4.37 2.00
N GLY A 259 0.20 -3.23 2.62
CA GLY A 259 0.51 -3.12 4.05
C GLY A 259 1.99 -3.36 4.38
N GLY A 260 2.76 -3.96 3.46
CA GLY A 260 4.20 -4.19 3.59
C GLY A 260 5.04 -3.43 2.56
N ARG A 261 4.43 -2.65 1.65
CA ARG A 261 5.15 -1.89 0.63
C ARG A 261 6.05 -0.82 1.27
N PRO A 262 7.17 -0.44 0.64
CA PRO A 262 7.99 0.68 1.10
C PRO A 262 7.17 1.95 1.36
N ILE A 263 6.26 2.31 0.45
CA ILE A 263 5.40 3.49 0.59
C ILE A 263 4.45 3.39 1.79
N ASP A 264 3.94 2.19 2.10
CA ASP A 264 3.04 1.99 3.24
C ASP A 264 3.78 2.23 4.56
N GLN A 265 5.03 1.76 4.66
CA GLN A 265 5.90 2.00 5.81
C GLN A 265 6.34 3.47 5.92
N PHE A 266 6.69 4.09 4.79
CA PHE A 266 7.02 5.51 4.74
C PHE A 266 5.86 6.37 5.21
N ASN A 267 4.65 6.08 4.73
CA ASN A 267 3.44 6.79 5.16
C ASN A 267 3.17 6.60 6.66
N TRP A 268 3.37 5.40 7.19
CA TRP A 268 3.19 5.14 8.63
C TRP A 268 4.15 5.96 9.49
N ILE A 269 5.45 5.98 9.14
CA ILE A 269 6.44 6.77 9.88
C ILE A 269 6.23 8.26 9.67
N ALA A 270 5.99 8.71 8.44
CA ALA A 270 5.74 10.11 8.12
C ALA A 270 4.52 10.64 8.90
N ALA A 271 3.43 9.87 8.96
CA ALA A 271 2.26 10.22 9.75
C ALA A 271 2.55 10.23 11.26
N SER A 272 3.37 9.31 11.76
CA SER A 272 3.78 9.26 13.17
C SER A 272 4.66 10.44 13.57
N VAL A 273 5.67 10.76 12.75
CA VAL A 273 6.53 11.94 12.91
C VAL A 273 5.69 13.22 12.86
N ALA A 274 4.81 13.35 11.87
CA ALA A 274 3.94 14.52 11.73
C ALA A 274 3.04 14.69 12.97
N ARG A 275 2.43 13.60 13.46
CA ARG A 275 1.58 13.65 14.66
C ARG A 275 2.37 14.10 15.88
N ALA A 276 3.55 13.53 16.10
CA ALA A 276 4.38 13.83 17.25
C ALA A 276 4.92 15.28 17.22
N ALA A 277 5.44 15.74 16.09
CA ALA A 277 5.91 17.12 15.93
C ALA A 277 4.76 18.13 16.12
N LEU A 278 3.60 17.92 15.48
CA LEU A 278 2.45 18.81 15.63
C LEU A 278 1.90 18.83 17.06
N SER A 279 1.96 17.71 17.79
CA SER A 279 1.54 17.66 19.20
C SER A 279 2.44 18.47 20.14
N THR A 280 3.72 18.65 19.77
CA THR A 280 4.67 19.52 20.48
C THR A 280 4.46 21.01 20.17
N GLY A 281 3.71 21.34 19.10
CA GLY A 281 3.57 22.72 18.61
C GLY A 281 4.56 23.09 17.50
N ASP A 282 5.35 22.12 17.00
CA ASP A 282 6.24 22.30 15.86
C ASP A 282 5.47 22.37 14.54
N LEU A 283 6.11 22.89 13.49
CA LEU A 283 5.52 23.03 12.15
C LEU A 283 5.97 21.88 11.26
N VAL A 284 5.05 21.27 10.52
CA VAL A 284 5.37 20.15 9.62
C VAL A 284 5.07 20.51 8.17
N GLY A 285 6.10 20.42 7.32
CA GLY A 285 6.02 20.52 5.87
C GLY A 285 6.02 19.13 5.23
N LEU A 286 5.41 19.01 4.05
CA LEU A 286 5.38 17.75 3.30
C LEU A 286 5.75 18.01 1.83
N VAL A 287 6.65 17.20 1.29
CA VAL A 287 6.97 17.16 -0.13
C VAL A 287 6.85 15.73 -0.62
N LEU A 288 6.02 15.51 -1.63
CA LEU A 288 5.82 14.21 -2.26
C LEU A 288 6.44 14.27 -3.65
N CYS A 289 7.37 13.38 -3.94
CA CYS A 289 8.06 13.33 -5.23
C CYS A 289 7.66 12.06 -5.96
N ASP A 290 7.05 12.21 -7.14
CA ASP A 290 6.84 11.12 -8.10
C ASP A 290 7.65 11.43 -9.38
N HIS A 291 7.63 10.54 -10.37
CA HIS A 291 8.34 10.71 -11.64
C HIS A 291 7.88 11.95 -12.42
N HIS A 292 6.59 12.32 -12.32
CA HIS A 292 6.02 13.45 -13.07
C HIS A 292 5.78 14.72 -12.25
N GLN A 293 5.64 14.62 -10.92
CA GLN A 293 5.17 15.75 -10.11
C GLN A 293 5.88 15.81 -8.77
N ILE A 294 6.17 17.05 -8.35
CA ILE A 294 6.56 17.38 -6.98
C ILE A 294 5.39 18.14 -6.35
N GLN A 295 4.74 17.53 -5.36
CA GLN A 295 3.66 18.18 -4.60
C GLN A 295 4.22 18.69 -3.28
N ARG A 296 3.91 19.96 -2.93
CA ARG A 296 4.45 20.62 -1.73
C ARG A 296 3.33 21.14 -0.85
N LYS A 297 3.47 20.92 0.45
CA LYS A 297 2.70 21.57 1.51
C LYS A 297 3.65 22.30 2.42
N ARG A 298 3.41 23.60 2.59
CA ARG A 298 4.24 24.46 3.45
C ARG A 298 4.16 24.00 4.91
N PRO A 299 5.22 24.20 5.70
CA PRO A 299 5.19 23.93 7.13
C PRO A 299 4.01 24.63 7.80
N SER A 300 3.12 23.85 8.41
CA SER A 300 1.92 24.34 9.09
C SER A 300 1.69 23.54 10.38
N GLY A 301 1.00 24.17 11.34
CA GLY A 301 0.71 23.61 12.66
C GLY A 301 -0.76 23.22 12.84
N GLY A 302 -1.04 22.48 13.91
CA GLY A 302 -2.39 22.15 14.36
C GLY A 302 -3.07 20.98 13.64
N GLU A 303 -4.29 20.67 14.06
CA GLU A 303 -5.00 19.44 13.66
C GLU A 303 -5.38 19.43 12.17
N ARG A 304 -5.74 20.60 11.62
CA ARG A 304 -6.06 20.72 10.19
C ARG A 304 -4.85 20.39 9.31
N ALA A 305 -3.66 20.84 9.71
CA ALA A 305 -2.42 20.53 9.00
C ALA A 305 -2.15 19.02 9.02
N PHE A 306 -2.40 18.36 10.16
CA PHE A 306 -2.23 16.91 10.27
C PHE A 306 -3.11 16.13 9.28
N TYR A 307 -4.42 16.41 9.25
CA TYR A 307 -5.31 15.72 8.29
C TYR A 307 -4.98 16.03 6.84
N GLN A 308 -4.49 17.24 6.54
CA GLN A 308 -3.99 17.57 5.21
C GLN A 308 -2.76 16.75 4.83
N ILE A 309 -1.85 16.50 5.77
CA ILE A 309 -0.68 15.63 5.55
C ILE A 309 -1.14 14.19 5.31
N LEU A 310 -2.01 13.65 6.17
CA LEU A 310 -2.56 12.30 6.01
C LEU A 310 -3.24 12.09 4.65
N ASP A 311 -4.00 13.09 4.19
CA ASP A 311 -4.69 13.02 2.90
C ASP A 311 -3.71 13.01 1.72
N ALA A 312 -2.65 13.81 1.80
CA ALA A 312 -1.62 13.85 0.77
C ALA A 312 -0.85 12.52 0.70
N LEU A 313 -0.48 11.94 1.85
CA LEU A 313 0.15 10.63 1.94
C LEU A 313 -0.75 9.51 1.39
N ALA A 314 -2.05 9.52 1.73
CA ALA A 314 -3.02 8.58 1.18
C ALA A 314 -3.12 8.69 -0.35
N THR A 315 -3.18 9.92 -0.88
CA THR A 315 -3.28 10.17 -2.32
C THR A 315 -2.03 9.71 -3.08
N ALA A 316 -0.83 9.90 -2.51
CA ALA A 316 0.43 9.42 -3.08
C ALA A 316 0.53 7.89 -3.18
N THR A 317 -0.28 7.15 -2.43
CA THR A 317 -0.26 5.68 -2.42
C THR A 317 -1.01 5.07 -3.61
N ARG A 318 -1.74 5.89 -4.39
CA ARG A 318 -2.44 5.42 -5.58
C ARG A 318 -1.44 4.75 -6.54
N PRO A 319 -1.75 3.54 -7.05
CA PRO A 319 -0.92 2.92 -8.05
C PRO A 319 -0.80 3.87 -9.23
N THR A 320 0.42 4.16 -9.63
CA THR A 320 0.68 5.01 -10.79
C THR A 320 0.09 4.29 -12.00
N THR A 321 -0.80 4.95 -12.73
CA THR A 321 -1.55 4.36 -13.86
C THR A 321 -0.66 3.89 -15.00
N ASN A 322 0.64 4.24 -14.96
CA ASN A 322 1.71 3.58 -15.70
C ASN A 322 2.31 2.43 -14.87
N VAL A 323 1.53 1.36 -14.66
CA VAL A 323 2.16 0.05 -14.48
C VAL A 323 2.94 -0.22 -15.78
N PRO A 324 4.20 -0.68 -15.75
CA PRO A 324 4.91 -0.99 -16.99
C PRO A 324 4.02 -1.90 -17.81
N ARG A 325 3.73 -1.45 -19.04
CA ARG A 325 2.87 -2.20 -19.97
C ARG A 325 3.35 -3.64 -20.00
N TYR A 326 2.40 -4.58 -19.99
CA TYR A 326 2.71 -5.97 -20.26
C TYR A 326 3.66 -6.03 -21.47
N SER A 327 4.86 -6.55 -21.23
CA SER A 327 5.86 -6.70 -22.28
C SER A 327 6.22 -8.17 -22.38
N ASP A 328 6.29 -8.65 -23.63
CA ASP A 328 6.66 -10.04 -23.91
C ASP A 328 8.02 -10.42 -23.29
N SER A 329 8.91 -9.44 -23.11
CA SER A 329 10.18 -9.63 -22.40
C SER A 329 10.00 -9.95 -20.91
N ILE A 330 9.10 -9.26 -20.20
CA ILE A 330 8.81 -9.53 -18.78
C ILE A 330 8.15 -10.89 -18.64
N LEU A 331 7.19 -11.21 -19.53
CA LEU A 331 6.56 -12.53 -19.55
C LEU A 331 7.62 -13.63 -19.73
N ARG A 332 8.50 -13.50 -20.73
CA ARG A 332 9.55 -14.51 -20.99
C ARG A 332 10.55 -14.62 -19.84
N ALA A 333 10.97 -13.51 -19.25
CA ALA A 333 11.89 -13.51 -18.11
C ALA A 333 11.25 -14.19 -16.89
N THR A 334 10.00 -13.84 -16.57
CA THR A 334 9.25 -14.45 -15.47
C THR A 334 9.01 -15.93 -15.75
N PHE A 335 8.63 -16.29 -16.97
CA PHE A 335 8.43 -17.69 -17.38
C PHE A 335 9.71 -18.51 -17.24
N ALA A 336 10.85 -17.99 -17.69
CA ALA A 336 12.15 -18.65 -17.58
C ALA A 336 12.58 -18.81 -16.11
N MET A 337 12.35 -17.78 -15.29
CA MET A 337 12.61 -17.82 -13.85
C MET A 337 11.72 -18.86 -13.15
N CYS A 338 10.42 -18.87 -13.42
CA CYS A 338 9.47 -19.87 -12.91
C CYS A 338 9.82 -21.28 -13.37
N SER A 339 10.19 -21.46 -14.63
CA SER A 339 10.54 -22.79 -15.16
C SER A 339 11.79 -23.35 -14.49
N ARG A 340 12.73 -22.50 -14.05
CA ARG A 340 13.92 -22.91 -13.31
C ARG A 340 13.65 -23.17 -11.83
N ARG A 341 12.76 -22.39 -11.19
CA ARG A 341 12.55 -22.43 -9.73
C ARG A 341 11.34 -23.23 -9.27
N LEU A 342 10.31 -23.31 -10.10
CA LEU A 342 9.03 -23.97 -9.83
C LEU A 342 8.69 -24.93 -10.98
N PRO A 343 9.59 -25.89 -11.31
CA PRO A 343 9.39 -26.77 -12.46
C PRO A 343 8.09 -27.57 -12.35
N ASP A 344 7.73 -28.02 -11.14
CA ASP A 344 6.49 -28.78 -10.88
C ASP A 344 5.22 -27.99 -11.20
N LEU A 345 5.21 -26.67 -10.94
CA LEU A 345 4.08 -25.79 -11.24
C LEU A 345 4.03 -25.36 -12.71
N MET A 346 5.16 -25.42 -13.41
CA MET A 346 5.25 -25.09 -14.83
C MET A 346 5.05 -26.31 -15.72
N ASP A 347 5.10 -27.52 -15.15
CA ASP A 347 4.81 -28.76 -15.87
C ASP A 347 3.35 -28.80 -16.31
N SER A 348 3.16 -28.99 -17.61
CA SER A 348 1.86 -29.19 -18.27
C SER A 348 1.02 -30.33 -17.68
N LYS A 349 1.64 -31.28 -16.99
CA LYS A 349 0.94 -32.38 -16.31
C LYS A 349 0.04 -31.87 -15.18
N TYR A 350 0.50 -30.88 -14.42
CA TYR A 350 -0.19 -30.31 -13.26
C TYR A 350 -0.86 -28.97 -13.58
N ASN A 351 -0.26 -28.19 -14.48
CA ASN A 351 -0.75 -26.89 -14.91
C ASN A 351 -1.22 -26.95 -16.37
N ARG A 352 -2.33 -27.66 -16.56
CA ARG A 352 -2.95 -27.83 -17.89
C ARG A 352 -3.58 -26.53 -18.36
N VAL A 353 -3.19 -26.12 -19.57
CA VAL A 353 -3.82 -24.99 -20.25
C VAL A 353 -5.13 -25.47 -20.88
N PRO A 354 -6.28 -24.79 -20.66
CA PRO A 354 -7.53 -25.14 -21.32
C PRO A 354 -7.38 -25.18 -22.83
N PHE A 355 -8.04 -26.11 -23.50
CA PHE A 355 -8.09 -26.12 -24.96
C PHE A 355 -8.91 -24.91 -25.43
N THR A 356 -8.26 -23.97 -26.10
CA THR A 356 -8.90 -22.79 -26.70
C THR A 356 -8.66 -22.77 -28.21
N VAL A 357 -9.72 -22.52 -28.99
CA VAL A 357 -9.64 -22.41 -30.46
C VAL A 357 -8.84 -21.15 -30.85
N PHE A 358 -8.91 -20.11 -30.02
CA PHE A 358 -8.16 -18.87 -30.13
C PHE A 358 -7.00 -18.78 -29.12
N PRO A 359 -5.88 -18.11 -29.47
CA PRO A 359 -5.60 -17.49 -30.78
C PRO A 359 -5.21 -18.52 -31.85
N ILE A 360 -5.49 -18.24 -33.13
CA ILE A 360 -5.27 -19.17 -34.26
C ILE A 360 -3.78 -19.25 -34.64
N LEU A 361 -3.05 -18.13 -34.52
CA LEU A 361 -1.63 -18.03 -34.89
C LEU A 361 -0.70 -18.79 -33.91
N PRO A 362 0.28 -19.59 -34.39
CA PRO A 362 1.12 -20.44 -33.53
C PRO A 362 1.92 -19.68 -32.46
N HIS A 363 2.43 -18.50 -32.80
CA HIS A 363 3.21 -17.66 -31.88
C HIS A 363 2.34 -17.09 -30.76
N ARG A 364 1.11 -16.67 -31.07
CA ARG A 364 0.13 -16.22 -30.06
C ARG A 364 -0.34 -17.37 -29.18
N ARG A 365 -0.40 -18.61 -29.68
CA ARG A 365 -0.70 -19.81 -28.86
C ARG A 365 0.37 -20.09 -27.82
N ARG A 366 1.66 -19.93 -28.16
CA ARG A 366 2.76 -20.10 -27.20
C ARG A 366 2.69 -19.05 -26.09
N LEU A 367 2.52 -17.77 -26.44
CA LEU A 367 2.38 -16.69 -25.47
C LEU A 367 1.16 -16.90 -24.56
N TRP A 368 0.02 -17.28 -25.15
CA TRP A 368 -1.19 -17.62 -24.40
C TRP A 368 -0.97 -18.75 -23.40
N ARG A 369 -0.29 -19.84 -23.81
CA ARG A 369 0.07 -20.94 -22.90
C ARG A 369 0.98 -20.46 -21.78
N SER A 370 2.04 -19.73 -22.10
CA SER A 370 2.97 -19.19 -21.09
C SER A 370 2.25 -18.29 -20.08
N ARG A 371 1.30 -17.49 -20.55
CA ARG A 371 0.46 -16.63 -19.73
C ARG A 371 -0.43 -17.42 -18.78
N VAL A 372 -1.19 -18.38 -19.27
CA VAL A 372 -2.07 -19.21 -18.43
C VAL A 372 -1.26 -20.00 -17.40
N GLN A 373 -0.12 -20.57 -17.81
CA GLN A 373 0.75 -21.31 -16.90
C GLN A 373 1.31 -20.39 -15.81
N LEU A 374 1.81 -19.21 -16.17
CA LEU A 374 2.29 -18.22 -15.19
C LEU A 374 1.19 -17.75 -14.25
N ALA A 375 0.01 -17.41 -14.76
CA ALA A 375 -1.12 -16.99 -13.94
C ALA A 375 -1.51 -18.06 -12.90
N ASN A 376 -1.56 -19.33 -13.32
CA ASN A 376 -1.82 -20.44 -12.42
C ASN A 376 -0.70 -20.67 -11.40
N ALA A 377 0.56 -20.56 -11.83
CA ALA A 377 1.70 -20.69 -10.92
C ALA A 377 1.72 -19.57 -9.88
N ILE A 378 1.50 -18.31 -10.30
CA ILE A 378 1.34 -17.15 -9.42
C ILE A 378 0.20 -17.39 -8.45
N ALA A 379 -0.95 -17.84 -8.94
CA ALA A 379 -2.11 -18.07 -8.10
C ALA A 379 -1.84 -19.14 -7.04
N GLN A 380 -1.17 -20.23 -7.40
CA GLN A 380 -0.80 -21.29 -6.48
C GLN A 380 0.23 -20.83 -5.44
N VAL A 381 1.24 -20.06 -5.84
CA VAL A 381 2.29 -19.53 -4.95
C VAL A 381 1.70 -18.57 -3.91
N TYR A 382 0.71 -17.77 -4.30
CA TYR A 382 0.10 -16.75 -3.44
C TYR A 382 -1.23 -17.15 -2.81
N GLY A 383 -1.70 -18.37 -3.02
CA GLY A 383 -3.01 -18.83 -2.52
C GLY A 383 -4.18 -18.04 -3.09
N ILE A 384 -4.05 -17.52 -4.31
CA ILE A 384 -5.10 -16.77 -5.00
C ILE A 384 -6.14 -17.74 -5.54
N GLY A 385 -7.42 -17.46 -5.29
CA GLY A 385 -8.52 -18.30 -5.76
C GLY A 385 -8.59 -18.42 -7.29
N PRO A 386 -9.19 -19.49 -7.82
CA PRO A 386 -9.18 -19.82 -9.26
C PRO A 386 -9.82 -18.75 -10.15
N ASN A 387 -10.80 -18.00 -9.64
CA ASN A 387 -11.45 -16.93 -10.41
C ASN A 387 -10.50 -15.77 -10.71
N ARG A 388 -9.67 -15.39 -9.73
CA ARG A 388 -8.71 -14.29 -9.88
C ARG A 388 -7.46 -14.73 -10.65
N ALA A 389 -7.15 -16.03 -10.63
CA ALA A 389 -6.20 -16.63 -11.57
C ALA A 389 -6.71 -16.53 -13.02
N ALA A 390 -8.01 -16.79 -13.24
CA ALA A 390 -8.63 -16.69 -14.57
C ALA A 390 -8.70 -15.24 -15.09
N GLU A 391 -8.87 -14.26 -14.19
CA GLU A 391 -8.80 -12.83 -14.53
C GLU A 391 -7.43 -12.46 -15.15
N MET A 392 -6.33 -12.96 -14.57
CA MET A 392 -4.98 -12.75 -15.11
C MET A 392 -4.78 -13.35 -16.51
N TYR A 393 -5.62 -14.31 -16.95
CA TYR A 393 -5.52 -14.84 -18.30
C TYR A 393 -5.85 -13.77 -19.35
N TYR A 394 -6.77 -12.85 -19.04
CA TYR A 394 -7.27 -11.88 -20.02
C TYR A 394 -6.90 -10.44 -19.68
N ASP A 395 -6.57 -10.12 -18.42
CA ASP A 395 -6.16 -8.79 -17.99
C ASP A 395 -4.63 -8.66 -17.85
N ASP A 396 -4.05 -7.85 -18.73
CA ASP A 396 -2.61 -7.56 -18.78
C ASP A 396 -2.10 -6.88 -17.51
N ALA A 397 -2.90 -6.00 -16.90
CA ALA A 397 -2.50 -5.28 -15.71
C ALA A 397 -2.42 -6.21 -14.50
N SER A 398 -3.44 -7.07 -14.33
CA SER A 398 -3.47 -8.09 -13.28
C SER A 398 -2.34 -9.10 -13.41
N LEU A 399 -2.08 -9.61 -14.62
CA LEU A 399 -0.94 -10.52 -14.84
C LEU A 399 0.39 -9.81 -14.57
N CYS A 400 0.57 -8.57 -15.06
CA CYS A 400 1.79 -7.82 -14.83
C CYS A 400 2.04 -7.66 -13.33
N THR A 401 1.05 -7.19 -12.57
CA THR A 401 1.13 -7.04 -11.11
C THR A 401 1.50 -8.35 -10.41
N GLY A 402 0.89 -9.47 -10.83
CA GLY A 402 1.22 -10.81 -10.33
C GLY A 402 2.67 -11.22 -10.64
N MET A 403 3.13 -11.01 -11.88
CA MET A 403 4.52 -11.29 -12.29
C MET A 403 5.51 -10.40 -11.53
N GLN A 404 5.21 -9.11 -11.37
CA GLN A 404 6.04 -8.17 -10.62
C GLN A 404 6.18 -8.59 -9.16
N ARG A 405 5.07 -8.99 -8.52
CA ARG A 405 5.07 -9.51 -7.16
C ARG A 405 5.92 -10.77 -7.06
N LEU A 406 5.74 -11.72 -7.99
CA LEU A 406 6.49 -12.96 -8.07
C LEU A 406 7.99 -12.73 -8.21
N LEU A 407 8.38 -11.83 -9.10
CA LEU A 407 9.77 -11.44 -9.30
C LEU A 407 10.34 -10.79 -8.03
N SER A 408 9.64 -9.80 -7.48
CA SER A 408 10.06 -9.07 -6.27
C SER A 408 10.30 -10.02 -5.09
N ASP A 409 9.36 -10.92 -4.82
CA ASP A 409 9.47 -11.90 -3.73
C ASP A 409 10.64 -12.86 -3.93
N ASN A 410 10.99 -13.15 -5.19
CA ASN A 410 12.14 -14.00 -5.53
C ASN A 410 13.49 -13.26 -5.52
N GLY A 411 13.53 -12.01 -5.06
CA GLY A 411 14.72 -11.17 -5.01
C GLY A 411 15.06 -10.52 -6.34
N TRP A 412 14.10 -10.49 -7.27
CA TRP A 412 14.17 -9.74 -8.51
C TRP A 412 13.27 -8.52 -8.31
N SER A 413 13.75 -7.48 -7.63
CA SER A 413 13.20 -6.14 -7.93
C SER A 413 13.37 -5.98 -9.43
N ILE A 414 12.33 -5.60 -10.17
CA ILE A 414 12.49 -5.34 -11.60
C ILE A 414 13.44 -4.16 -11.75
N VAL A 415 14.72 -4.50 -11.84
CA VAL A 415 15.72 -3.90 -12.68
C VAL A 415 15.95 -5.02 -13.69
N LEU A 416 15.37 -4.87 -14.88
CA LEU A 416 15.49 -5.85 -15.95
C LEU A 416 16.98 -6.06 -16.25
N SER A 417 17.53 -7.22 -15.90
CA SER A 417 18.82 -7.67 -16.40
C SER A 417 18.65 -8.18 -17.84
N ASN A 418 18.69 -7.26 -18.81
CA ASN A 418 19.23 -7.49 -20.14
C ASN A 418 19.48 -6.14 -20.85
N GLU A 419 20.66 -6.00 -21.45
CA GLU A 419 21.37 -4.76 -21.82
C GLU A 419 20.65 -3.75 -22.74
N SER A 420 19.44 -4.00 -23.26
CA SER A 420 18.81 -3.14 -24.28
C SER A 420 17.59 -2.33 -23.82
N ARG A 421 17.20 -2.39 -22.55
CA ARG A 421 16.08 -1.59 -21.98
C ARG A 421 16.44 -0.90 -20.66
N TYR A 422 17.73 -0.82 -20.34
CA TYR A 422 18.19 -0.04 -19.20
C TYR A 422 17.82 1.43 -19.37
N ASP A 423 17.79 1.97 -20.60
CA ASP A 423 17.55 3.40 -20.78
C ASP A 423 16.17 3.84 -20.29
N GLU A 424 15.06 3.19 -20.65
CA GLU A 424 13.71 3.68 -20.28
C GLU A 424 13.39 3.59 -18.77
N LEU A 425 13.76 2.51 -18.08
CA LEU A 425 13.51 2.35 -16.63
C LEU A 425 14.58 3.06 -15.75
N ASN A 426 15.81 3.20 -16.25
CA ASN A 426 16.84 3.99 -15.56
C ASN A 426 16.58 5.49 -15.75
N ILE A 427 15.96 5.92 -16.86
CA ILE A 427 15.42 7.28 -17.02
C ILE A 427 14.39 7.58 -15.92
N ASP A 428 13.48 6.66 -15.59
CA ASP A 428 12.47 6.89 -14.55
C ASP A 428 13.06 6.96 -13.12
N ALA A 429 14.00 6.07 -12.80
CA ALA A 429 14.69 6.07 -11.51
C ALA A 429 15.61 7.29 -11.33
N THR A 430 16.32 7.69 -12.38
CA THR A 430 17.15 8.92 -12.39
C THR A 430 16.30 10.18 -12.35
N THR A 431 15.17 10.23 -13.06
CA THR A 431 14.22 11.36 -13.05
C THR A 431 13.62 11.56 -11.67
N THR A 432 13.17 10.49 -11.01
CA THR A 432 12.67 10.57 -9.64
C THR A 432 13.76 11.06 -8.68
N THR A 433 14.97 10.52 -8.82
CA THR A 433 16.11 10.95 -7.98
C THR A 433 16.45 12.41 -8.21
N LEU A 434 16.39 12.89 -9.46
CA LEU A 434 16.60 14.29 -9.81
C LEU A 434 15.50 15.18 -9.21
N ASN A 435 14.23 14.75 -9.30
CA ASN A 435 13.10 15.44 -8.66
C ASN A 435 13.27 15.52 -7.14
N LEU A 436 13.71 14.43 -6.50
CA LEU A 436 13.96 14.37 -5.07
C LEU A 436 15.13 15.26 -4.66
N SER A 437 16.25 15.21 -5.40
CA SER A 437 17.41 16.09 -5.20
C SER A 437 17.02 17.56 -5.38
N LYS A 438 16.26 17.89 -6.43
CA LYS A 438 15.74 19.23 -6.70
C LYS A 438 14.82 19.69 -5.57
N ALA A 439 13.93 18.82 -5.11
CA ALA A 439 13.03 19.10 -4.00
C ALA A 439 13.78 19.41 -2.70
N ILE A 440 14.85 18.66 -2.38
CA ILE A 440 15.71 18.95 -1.23
C ILE A 440 16.36 20.33 -1.41
N THR A 441 17.07 20.56 -2.51
CA THR A 441 17.82 21.81 -2.72
C THR A 441 16.91 23.03 -2.72
N GLU A 442 15.73 22.97 -3.34
CA GLU A 442 14.75 24.07 -3.33
C GLU A 442 14.15 24.30 -1.94
N SER A 443 13.87 23.22 -1.19
CA SER A 443 13.35 23.33 0.17
C SER A 443 14.40 23.94 1.11
N VAL A 444 15.67 23.59 0.94
CA VAL A 444 16.81 24.15 1.66
C VAL A 444 17.08 25.60 1.26
N ALA A 445 16.86 25.95 -0.01
CA ALA A 445 17.02 27.32 -0.49
C ALA A 445 16.06 28.31 0.20
N HIS A 446 14.86 27.85 0.57
CA HIS A 446 13.81 28.65 1.23
C HIS A 446 13.68 28.38 2.73
N ALA A 447 14.60 27.60 3.30
CA ALA A 447 14.61 27.21 4.69
C ALA A 447 14.93 28.39 5.62
N ARG A 448 14.42 28.33 6.84
CA ARG A 448 14.91 29.12 7.97
C ARG A 448 16.05 28.39 8.67
N ASP A 449 16.66 29.03 9.66
CA ASP A 449 17.75 28.40 10.43
C ASP A 449 17.26 27.16 11.19
N ASN A 450 18.12 26.13 11.27
CA ASN A 450 17.92 24.92 12.07
C ASN A 450 16.65 24.10 11.77
N GLU A 451 16.22 24.00 10.51
CA GLU A 451 15.16 23.05 10.11
C GLU A 451 15.63 21.59 10.10
N VAL A 452 14.67 20.66 10.17
CA VAL A 452 14.89 19.22 10.12
C VAL A 452 14.31 18.65 8.84
N TYR A 453 15.12 17.99 8.03
CA TYR A 453 14.72 17.32 6.80
C TYR A 453 14.68 15.81 7.01
N VAL A 454 13.50 15.23 6.85
CA VAL A 454 13.28 13.78 6.95
C VAL A 454 13.03 13.26 5.55
N ILE A 455 14.00 12.54 4.99
CA ILE A 455 13.97 12.10 3.59
C ILE A 455 13.69 10.60 3.55
N PHE A 456 12.51 10.23 3.06
CA PHE A 456 12.09 8.86 2.82
C PHE A 456 12.43 8.48 1.39
N MET A 457 13.30 7.49 1.20
CA MET A 457 13.69 7.03 -0.14
C MET A 457 14.09 5.56 -0.14
N ASN A 458 13.96 4.91 -1.29
CA ASN A 458 14.56 3.59 -1.50
C ASN A 458 16.07 3.75 -1.73
N LEU A 459 16.91 3.30 -0.79
CA LEU A 459 18.37 3.39 -0.92
C LEU A 459 18.97 2.36 -1.88
N ASN A 460 18.19 1.40 -2.39
CA ASN A 460 18.67 0.40 -3.35
C ASN A 460 18.79 0.93 -4.79
N LYS A 461 19.04 2.24 -4.96
CA LYS A 461 19.23 2.89 -6.27
C LYS A 461 20.71 2.83 -6.63
N GLY A 462 21.01 2.75 -7.93
CA GLY A 462 22.38 2.70 -8.44
C GLY A 462 23.27 3.88 -7.96
N PRO A 463 24.60 3.77 -8.11
CA PRO A 463 25.55 4.70 -7.48
C PRO A 463 25.38 6.17 -7.91
N GLU A 464 25.03 6.44 -9.17
CA GLU A 464 24.89 7.80 -9.69
C GLU A 464 23.76 8.59 -9.02
N ALA A 465 22.62 7.93 -8.80
CA ALA A 465 21.46 8.53 -8.15
C ALA A 465 21.77 8.89 -6.68
N LEU A 466 22.52 8.02 -6.01
CA LEU A 466 22.95 8.25 -4.63
C LEU A 466 23.86 9.48 -4.51
N GLU A 467 24.79 9.69 -5.44
CA GLU A 467 25.68 10.88 -5.42
C GLU A 467 24.90 12.21 -5.49
N LYS A 468 23.86 12.29 -6.34
CA LYS A 468 23.03 13.51 -6.46
C LYS A 468 22.32 13.84 -5.14
N ILE A 469 21.77 12.82 -4.48
CA ILE A 469 21.10 12.98 -3.18
C ILE A 469 22.11 13.31 -2.07
N LYS A 470 23.29 12.69 -2.08
CA LYS A 470 24.39 13.03 -1.18
C LYS A 470 24.81 14.50 -1.34
N ALA A 471 24.90 15.00 -2.58
CA ALA A 471 25.21 16.40 -2.85
C ALA A 471 24.13 17.34 -2.28
N ALA A 472 22.84 17.06 -2.50
CA ALA A 472 21.76 17.85 -1.94
C ALA A 472 21.74 17.84 -0.40
N ALA A 473 22.00 16.68 0.22
CA ALA A 473 22.12 16.57 1.67
C ALA A 473 23.31 17.38 2.23
N ARG A 474 24.46 17.41 1.54
CA ARG A 474 25.61 18.25 1.94
C ARG A 474 25.24 19.73 1.97
N VAL A 475 24.42 20.22 1.02
CA VAL A 475 23.95 21.61 1.01
C VAL A 475 23.10 21.91 2.25
N ALA A 476 22.21 21.00 2.63
CA ALA A 476 21.39 21.15 3.84
C ALA A 476 22.27 21.21 5.10
N ILE A 477 23.24 20.31 5.23
CA ILE A 477 24.16 20.23 6.37
C ILE A 477 25.04 21.48 6.45
N ALA A 478 25.53 21.97 5.30
CA ALA A 478 26.34 23.19 5.23
C ALA A 478 25.59 24.44 5.70
N ARG A 479 24.26 24.45 5.61
CA ARG A 479 23.38 25.50 6.16
C ARG A 479 22.92 25.23 7.60
N HIS A 480 23.58 24.31 8.31
CA HIS A 480 23.25 23.91 9.68
C HIS A 480 21.86 23.28 9.85
N HIS A 481 21.24 22.78 8.77
CA HIS A 481 20.03 21.97 8.88
C HIS A 481 20.37 20.54 9.26
N ARG A 482 19.41 19.86 9.90
CA ARG A 482 19.52 18.44 10.21
C ARG A 482 18.91 17.63 9.09
N VAL A 483 19.53 16.49 8.79
CA VAL A 483 19.04 15.56 7.78
C VAL A 483 18.93 14.18 8.41
N VAL A 484 17.81 13.51 8.16
CA VAL A 484 17.57 12.12 8.54
C VAL A 484 17.09 11.38 7.30
N PHE A 485 17.78 10.30 6.93
CA PHE A 485 17.32 9.39 5.88
C PHE A 485 16.56 8.22 6.47
N ILE A 486 15.42 7.91 5.86
CA ILE A 486 14.62 6.73 6.17
C ILE A 486 14.53 5.86 4.92
N SER A 487 15.05 4.65 5.00
CA SER A 487 15.07 3.69 3.89
C SER A 487 14.17 2.50 4.13
N ASN A 488 13.74 1.82 3.06
CA ASN A 488 13.06 0.53 3.18
C ASN A 488 13.98 -0.56 3.78
N ALA A 489 13.43 -1.40 4.67
CA ALA A 489 14.12 -2.57 5.21
C ALA A 489 13.78 -3.80 4.36
N VAL A 490 14.33 -3.92 3.15
CA VAL A 490 14.05 -5.10 2.30
C VAL A 490 14.70 -6.38 2.88
N GLY A 491 15.75 -6.26 3.70
CA GLY A 491 16.47 -7.40 4.29
C GLY A 491 15.90 -7.94 5.62
N GLU A 492 15.57 -7.07 6.58
CA GLU A 492 15.35 -7.51 7.98
C GLU A 492 13.97 -8.14 8.25
N MET A 493 12.93 -7.77 7.50
CA MET A 493 11.57 -8.33 7.70
C MET A 493 11.50 -9.83 7.37
N ARG A 494 12.31 -10.32 6.44
CA ARG A 494 12.34 -11.73 6.00
C ARG A 494 12.95 -12.64 7.06
N ALA A 495 13.85 -12.12 7.90
CA ALA A 495 14.47 -12.86 8.99
C ALA A 495 13.47 -13.13 10.13
N LYS A 496 12.64 -12.15 10.50
CA LYS A 496 11.70 -12.29 11.63
C LYS A 496 10.48 -13.19 11.33
N SER A 497 9.95 -13.19 10.10
CA SER A 497 8.80 -14.06 9.78
C SER A 497 9.20 -15.54 9.66
N ARG A 498 10.45 -15.83 9.22
CA ARG A 498 10.96 -17.22 9.17
C ARG A 498 11.19 -17.82 10.55
N THR A 499 11.70 -17.07 11.53
CA THR A 499 11.88 -17.60 12.90
C THR A 499 10.55 -18.05 13.54
N ALA A 500 9.43 -17.45 13.12
CA ALA A 500 8.09 -17.86 13.55
C ALA A 500 7.56 -19.09 12.77
N GLN A 501 7.84 -19.21 11.47
CA GLN A 501 7.37 -20.34 10.64
C GLN A 501 8.21 -21.62 10.77
N THR A 502 9.48 -21.55 11.20
CA THR A 502 10.31 -22.76 11.37
C THR A 502 9.90 -23.69 12.53
N LYS A 503 8.88 -23.33 13.34
CA LYS A 503 8.43 -24.15 14.48
C LYS A 503 7.23 -25.07 14.20
N THR A 504 6.65 -25.06 13.00
CA THR A 504 5.46 -25.87 12.69
C THR A 504 5.72 -26.91 11.59
N LYS A 505 5.91 -28.15 12.04
CA LYS A 505 5.69 -29.48 11.40
C LYS A 505 6.23 -29.74 9.99
N GLY A 506 6.97 -30.84 9.88
CA GLY A 506 7.62 -31.28 8.66
C GLY A 506 6.87 -32.31 7.80
N ARG A 507 7.52 -32.69 6.70
CA ARG A 507 7.55 -34.04 6.13
C ARG A 507 8.67 -34.13 5.09
N ARG A 508 9.47 -35.20 5.18
CA ARG A 508 10.56 -35.57 4.25
C ARG A 508 10.03 -35.80 2.84
N ARG A 509 10.56 -35.05 1.85
CA ARG A 509 11.14 -35.56 0.58
C ARG A 509 11.65 -34.37 -0.26
N THR A 510 12.84 -34.53 -0.85
CA THR A 510 13.70 -33.57 -1.61
C THR A 510 14.76 -32.80 -0.79
N ALA A 511 15.67 -33.51 -0.11
CA ALA A 511 16.73 -32.91 0.71
C ALA A 511 17.81 -32.12 -0.07
N LEU A 512 18.18 -32.50 -1.31
CA LEU A 512 19.25 -31.81 -2.05
C LEU A 512 18.80 -30.50 -2.74
N ALA A 513 17.67 -30.54 -3.47
CA ALA A 513 17.15 -29.37 -4.17
C ALA A 513 16.64 -28.27 -3.21
N SER A 514 16.08 -28.67 -2.07
CA SER A 514 15.69 -27.73 -1.00
C SER A 514 16.89 -27.09 -0.31
N GLN A 515 18.02 -27.81 -0.20
CA GLN A 515 19.26 -27.31 0.39
C GLN A 515 19.97 -26.33 -0.55
N GLU A 516 20.07 -26.60 -1.85
CA GLU A 516 20.62 -25.66 -2.83
C GLU A 516 19.78 -24.38 -2.95
N ALA A 517 18.45 -24.51 -3.00
CA ALA A 517 17.55 -23.36 -3.00
C ALA A 517 17.70 -22.53 -1.72
N ALA A 518 17.86 -23.17 -0.56
CA ALA A 518 18.08 -22.49 0.72
C ALA A 518 19.45 -21.81 0.82
N ILE A 519 20.51 -22.40 0.24
CA ILE A 519 21.85 -21.82 0.16
C ILE A 519 21.85 -20.61 -0.77
N LEU A 520 21.23 -20.73 -1.93
CA LEU A 520 21.14 -19.64 -2.91
C LEU A 520 20.25 -18.49 -2.41
N GLU A 521 19.18 -18.79 -1.66
CA GLU A 521 18.43 -17.76 -0.93
C GLU A 521 19.28 -17.09 0.16
N ARG A 522 20.01 -17.86 0.98
CA ARG A 522 20.91 -17.30 2.00
C ARG A 522 21.97 -16.39 1.37
N ALA A 523 22.61 -16.82 0.29
CA ALA A 523 23.62 -16.03 -0.41
C ALA A 523 23.05 -14.70 -0.93
N LYS A 524 21.82 -14.71 -1.46
CA LYS A 524 21.13 -13.50 -1.93
C LYS A 524 20.74 -12.57 -0.79
N THR A 525 20.26 -13.11 0.34
CA THR A 525 19.97 -12.31 1.53
C THR A 525 21.24 -11.65 2.08
N ILE A 526 22.34 -12.41 2.15
CA ILE A 526 23.64 -11.92 2.62
C ILE A 526 24.20 -10.84 1.67
N ALA A 527 24.11 -11.03 0.35
CA ALA A 527 24.56 -10.05 -0.63
C ALA A 527 23.77 -8.73 -0.55
N GLY A 528 22.43 -8.82 -0.44
CA GLY A 528 21.57 -7.64 -0.27
C GLY A 528 21.82 -6.91 1.05
N GLU A 529 22.03 -7.64 2.15
CA GLU A 529 22.38 -7.06 3.46
C GLU A 529 23.75 -6.36 3.43
N ASN A 530 24.75 -6.94 2.76
CA ASN A 530 26.07 -6.34 2.64
C ASN A 530 26.03 -5.05 1.81
N HIS A 531 25.24 -5.03 0.74
CA HIS A 531 25.05 -3.82 -0.07
C HIS A 531 24.38 -2.69 0.72
N LEU A 532 23.28 -2.99 1.43
CA LEU A 532 22.61 -2.01 2.30
C LEU A 532 23.50 -1.51 3.44
N LYS A 533 24.33 -2.38 4.02
CA LYS A 533 25.34 -1.97 5.02
C LYS A 533 26.39 -1.04 4.42
N SER A 534 26.82 -1.25 3.18
CA SER A 534 27.77 -0.36 2.48
C SER A 534 27.16 1.02 2.27
N ILE A 535 25.95 1.09 1.70
CA ILE A 535 25.26 2.37 1.47
C ILE A 535 24.99 3.10 2.79
N ARG A 536 24.57 2.37 3.83
CA ARG A 536 24.41 2.95 5.17
C ARG A 536 25.70 3.57 5.68
N ARG A 537 26.85 2.89 5.50
CA ARG A 537 28.16 3.43 5.90
C ARG A 537 28.50 4.70 5.12
N GLU A 538 28.31 4.71 3.81
CA GLU A 538 28.57 5.89 2.96
C GLU A 538 27.73 7.10 3.37
N ILE A 539 26.43 6.92 3.65
CA ILE A 539 25.57 8.02 4.07
C ILE A 539 25.91 8.46 5.49
N THR A 540 26.25 7.53 6.38
CA THR A 540 26.64 7.86 7.76
C THR A 540 27.98 8.61 7.79
N GLN A 541 28.89 8.37 6.84
CA GLN A 541 30.14 9.13 6.69
C GLN A 541 29.89 10.61 6.37
N LEU A 542 28.75 10.98 5.80
CA LEU A 542 28.35 12.37 5.60
C LEU A 542 27.88 13.06 6.90
N GLY A 543 27.86 12.35 8.03
CA GLY A 543 27.30 12.84 9.29
C GLY A 543 25.77 12.75 9.36
N VAL A 544 25.14 12.09 8.39
CA VAL A 544 23.68 11.96 8.31
C VAL A 544 23.21 10.70 9.01
N LYS A 545 22.13 10.80 9.80
CA LYS A 545 21.53 9.64 10.45
C LYS A 545 20.67 8.85 9.45
N VAL A 546 20.79 7.53 9.47
CA VAL A 546 19.99 6.62 8.64
C VAL A 546 19.22 5.66 9.52
N ALA A 547 17.90 5.63 9.35
CA ALA A 547 16.98 4.66 9.93
C ALA A 547 16.29 3.83 8.84
N PHE A 548 15.73 2.69 9.23
CA PHE A 548 14.98 1.84 8.32
C PHE A 548 13.49 1.83 8.67
N ALA A 549 12.64 1.74 7.66
CA ALA A 549 11.21 1.98 7.79
C ALA A 549 10.44 0.89 8.55
N ALA A 550 11.05 -0.28 8.76
CA ALA A 550 10.49 -1.35 9.59
C ALA A 550 10.87 -1.21 11.08
N ASP A 551 11.72 -0.25 11.44
CA ASP A 551 12.19 -0.07 12.82
C ASP A 551 11.37 1.03 13.51
N HIS A 552 10.69 0.68 14.61
CA HIS A 552 9.98 1.64 15.47
C HIS A 552 10.91 2.76 15.99
N ARG A 553 12.23 2.51 16.02
CA ARG A 553 13.23 3.53 16.39
C ARG A 553 13.35 4.66 15.38
N ALA A 554 12.86 4.52 14.14
CA ALA A 554 12.93 5.57 13.13
C ALA A 554 12.18 6.83 13.57
N VAL A 555 10.99 6.69 14.18
CA VAL A 555 10.21 7.81 14.71
C VAL A 555 10.98 8.49 15.84
N ALA A 556 11.49 7.70 16.80
CA ALA A 556 12.25 8.22 17.94
C ALA A 556 13.53 8.97 17.51
N LEU A 557 14.23 8.48 16.49
CA LEU A 557 15.43 9.11 15.94
C LEU A 557 15.10 10.48 15.33
N VAL A 558 14.03 10.58 14.54
CA VAL A 558 13.60 11.85 13.95
C VAL A 558 13.22 12.85 15.03
N LEU A 559 12.49 12.42 16.05
CA LEU A 559 12.12 13.27 17.17
C LEU A 559 13.35 13.75 17.95
N ALA A 560 14.30 12.87 18.22
CA ALA A 560 15.56 13.27 18.88
C ALA A 560 16.32 14.34 18.08
N GLU A 561 16.39 14.23 16.75
CA GLU A 561 17.00 15.26 15.91
C GLU A 561 16.19 16.57 15.92
N ALA A 562 14.85 16.52 16.00
CA ALA A 562 14.02 17.71 16.16
C ALA A 562 14.25 18.40 17.52
N GLU A 563 14.40 17.64 18.60
CA GLU A 563 14.76 18.21 19.91
C GLU A 563 16.15 18.87 19.90
N LEU A 564 17.11 18.25 19.20
CA LEU A 564 18.44 18.81 19.03
C LEU A 564 18.43 20.06 18.14
N ALA A 565 17.53 20.15 17.17
CA ALA A 565 17.33 21.37 16.37
C ALA A 565 16.77 22.51 17.22
N GLY A 566 15.72 22.23 18.01
CA GLY A 566 15.13 23.22 18.93
C GLY A 566 16.10 23.68 20.02
N SER A 567 17.01 22.80 20.47
CA SER A 567 18.03 23.15 21.46
C SER A 567 19.34 23.71 20.88
N GLY A 568 19.53 23.76 19.56
CA GLY A 568 20.75 24.33 18.95
C GLY A 568 22.06 23.55 19.18
N ARG A 569 22.01 22.32 19.69
CA ARG A 569 23.22 21.52 20.01
C ARG A 569 23.89 20.92 18.77
N SER A 570 25.19 21.15 18.53
CA SER A 570 25.92 20.41 17.49
C SER A 570 26.24 18.96 17.92
N VAL A 571 26.22 18.02 16.97
CA VAL A 571 26.42 16.56 17.19
C VAL A 571 27.77 16.22 17.83
N THR A 572 28.75 17.13 17.76
CA THR A 572 30.11 16.95 18.32
C THR A 572 30.14 16.79 19.84
N CYS A 573 29.11 17.20 20.58
CA CYS A 573 29.11 17.14 22.05
C CYS A 573 28.72 15.75 22.62
N GLN A 574 28.24 14.81 21.81
CA GLN A 574 27.84 13.47 22.28
C GLN A 574 28.90 12.37 22.10
N ARG A 575 30.07 12.65 21.52
CA ARG A 575 31.16 11.66 21.40
C ARG A 575 32.02 11.52 22.67
N THR A 576 31.78 12.33 23.68
CA THR A 576 32.46 12.30 24.97
C THR A 576 31.43 12.14 26.08
N ARG A 577 30.84 10.95 26.21
CA ARG A 577 30.26 10.44 27.47
C ARG A 577 29.92 8.97 27.34
#